data_AF-A0A3M5UBQ7-F1
#
_entry.id   AF-A0A3M5UBQ7-F1
#
_cell.length_a   1.000
_cell.length_b   1.000
_cell.length_c   1.000
_cell.angle_alpha   90.00
_cell.angle_beta   90.00
_cell.angle_gamma   90.00
#
_symmetry.space_group_name_H-M   'P 1'
#
loop_
_entity.id
_entity.type
_entity.pdbx_description
1 polymer ?
#
loop_
_entity_poly.entity_id
_entity_poly.type
_entity_poly.pdbx_seq_one_letter_code
_entity_poly.pdbx_strand_id
1 'polypeptide(L)' 'MLSPEQQKTYSQNIAYGPANTQAVKLLDKETLQNMPTTPENIKDQVQMDVAFWTDNGESLEQRFTAWAAK' A
#
# COMPACT_ATOMS: atom_id res chain seq x y z
N MET A 1 2.73 4.98 17.15
CA MET A 1 2.85 4.30 15.83
C MET A 1 2.97 5.29 14.65
N LEU A 2 2.91 6.61 14.87
CA LEU A 2 2.98 7.61 13.79
C LEU A 2 4.34 8.33 13.67
N SER A 3 5.26 8.12 14.63
CA SER A 3 6.60 8.72 14.51
C SER A 3 7.39 8.05 13.39
N PRO A 4 8.28 8.78 12.70
CA PRO A 4 9.11 8.24 11.63
C PRO A 4 9.93 7.01 12.07
N GLU A 5 10.47 7.03 13.28
CA GLU A 5 11.32 5.97 13.83
C GLU A 5 10.53 4.69 14.09
N GLN A 6 9.30 4.82 14.61
CA GLN A 6 8.42 3.68 14.84
C GLN A 6 7.99 3.04 13.51
N GLN A 7 7.70 3.86 12.49
CA GLN A 7 7.34 3.35 11.18
C GLN A 7 8.53 2.74 10.43
N LYS A 8 9.75 3.29 10.59
CA LYS A 8 10.98 2.66 10.08
C LYS A 8 11.13 1.24 10.63
N THR A 9 11.09 1.08 11.95
CA THR A 9 11.24 -0.24 12.58
C THR A 9 10.17 -1.23 12.10
N TYR A 10 8.93 -0.78 11.94
CA TYR A 10 7.86 -1.62 11.39
C TYR A 10 8.16 -2.08 9.95
N SER A 11 8.49 -1.14 9.07
CA SER A 11 8.77 -1.40 7.65
C SER A 11 10.05 -2.20 7.39
N GLN A 12 10.95 -2.31 8.37
CA GLN A 12 12.11 -3.20 8.31
C GLN A 12 11.76 -4.66 8.65
N ASN A 13 10.68 -4.90 9.39
CA ASN A 13 10.27 -6.24 9.79
C ASN A 13 9.17 -6.83 8.89
N ILE A 14 8.40 -5.98 8.20
CA ILE A 14 7.36 -6.35 7.25
C ILE A 14 7.49 -5.41 6.04
N ALA A 15 7.47 -5.96 4.82
CA ALA A 15 7.63 -5.21 3.57
C ALA A 15 6.39 -4.35 3.21
N TYR A 16 5.89 -3.60 4.17
CA TYR A 16 4.87 -2.57 3.99
C TYR A 16 5.48 -1.19 4.07
N GLY A 17 5.16 -0.37 3.06
CA GLY A 17 5.61 1.02 3.00
C GLY A 17 5.10 1.83 4.18
N PRO A 18 5.95 2.67 4.81
CA PRO A 18 5.49 3.53 5.87
C PRO A 18 4.57 4.64 5.29
N ALA A 19 3.45 4.91 5.96
CA ALA A 19 2.55 5.98 5.56
C ALA A 19 3.17 7.38 5.73
N ASN A 20 4.12 7.53 6.67
CA ASN A 20 4.87 8.76 6.90
C ASN A 20 6.10 8.80 5.98
N THR A 21 6.11 9.73 5.03
CA THR A 21 7.21 9.91 4.06
C THR A 21 8.55 10.24 4.71
N GLN A 22 8.58 10.74 5.96
CA GLN A 22 9.83 10.95 6.69
C GLN A 22 10.47 9.63 7.15
N ALA A 23 9.69 8.58 7.38
CA ALA A 23 10.22 7.27 7.73
C ALA A 23 10.93 6.60 6.55
N VAL A 24 10.49 6.88 5.31
CA VAL A 24 11.13 6.39 4.08
C VAL A 24 12.60 6.82 4.03
N LYS A 25 12.92 8.03 4.48
CA LYS A 25 14.30 8.55 4.53
C LYS A 25 15.20 7.82 5.52
N LEU A 26 14.62 7.06 6.46
CA LEU A 26 15.35 6.33 7.49
C LEU A 26 15.61 4.86 7.12
N LEU A 27 15.05 4.38 6.01
CA LEU A 27 15.22 3.01 5.53
C LEU A 27 16.54 2.87 4.76
N ASP A 28 17.15 1.69 4.85
CA ASP A 28 18.34 1.36 4.07
C ASP A 28 17.99 1.13 2.59
N LYS A 29 19.03 1.11 1.76
CA LYS A 29 18.90 1.02 0.30
C LYS A 29 18.24 -0.29 -0.16
N GLU A 30 18.53 -1.41 0.51
CA GLU A 30 17.98 -2.71 0.18
C GLU A 30 16.47 -2.77 0.47
N THR A 31 16.05 -2.19 1.61
CA THR A 31 14.64 -2.06 1.95
C THR A 31 13.93 -1.16 0.93
N LEU A 32 14.52 0.00 0.60
CA LEU A 32 13.93 0.94 -0.37
C LEU A 32 13.72 0.32 -1.76
N GLN A 33 14.64 -0.54 -2.23
CA GLN A 33 14.48 -1.23 -3.52
C GLN A 33 13.23 -2.10 -3.59
N ASN A 34 12.82 -2.69 -2.46
CA ASN A 34 11.66 -3.58 -2.38
C ASN A 34 10.36 -2.85 -1.99
N MET A 35 10.40 -1.55 -1.72
CA MET A 35 9.22 -0.79 -1.29
C MET A 35 8.33 -0.43 -2.48
N PRO A 36 7.03 -0.73 -2.44
CA PRO A 36 6.13 -0.45 -3.57
C PRO A 36 5.94 1.04 -3.84
N THR A 37 6.16 1.91 -2.85
CA THR A 37 5.89 3.35 -2.94
C THR A 37 7.11 4.20 -3.34
N THR A 38 8.24 3.61 -3.69
CA THR A 38 9.37 4.37 -4.25
C THR A 38 9.03 4.91 -5.63
N PRO A 39 9.65 6.03 -6.07
CA PRO A 39 9.41 6.59 -7.40
C PRO A 39 9.59 5.56 -8.53
N GLU A 40 10.57 4.67 -8.40
CA GLU A 40 10.89 3.64 -9.38
C GLU A 40 9.81 2.56 -9.46
N ASN A 41 9.21 2.18 -8.33
CA ASN A 41 8.25 1.07 -8.23
C ASN A 41 6.80 1.53 -8.38
N ILE A 42 6.49 2.80 -8.06
CA ILE A 42 5.13 3.35 -8.13
C ILE A 42 4.74 3.83 -9.54
N LYS A 43 5.71 4.09 -10.41
CA LYS A 43 5.48 4.69 -11.75
C LYS A 43 4.47 3.91 -12.62
N ASP A 44 4.41 2.60 -12.45
CA ASP A 44 3.54 1.70 -13.23
C ASP A 44 2.35 1.18 -12.39
N GLN A 45 2.17 1.68 -11.17
CA GLN A 45 1.06 1.26 -10.30
C GLN A 45 -0.20 2.06 -10.60
N VAL A 46 -1.33 1.37 -10.54
CA VAL A 46 -2.65 2.00 -10.54
C VAL A 46 -3.01 2.36 -9.10
N GLN A 47 -3.13 3.64 -8.82
CA GLN A 47 -3.59 4.09 -7.51
C GLN A 47 -5.05 3.67 -7.29
N MET A 48 -5.34 3.10 -6.12
CA MET A 48 -6.71 2.76 -5.74
C MET A 48 -7.56 4.03 -5.61
N ASP A 49 -8.60 4.13 -6.44
CA ASP A 49 -9.58 5.21 -6.36
C ASP A 49 -10.60 4.92 -5.25
N VAL A 50 -10.41 5.60 -4.11
CA VAL A 50 -11.25 5.44 -2.93
C VAL A 50 -12.71 5.85 -3.19
N ALA A 51 -12.95 6.87 -4.02
CA ALA A 51 -14.29 7.34 -4.33
C ALA A 51 -15.03 6.32 -5.20
N PHE A 52 -14.38 5.82 -6.25
CA PHE A 52 -14.93 4.75 -7.08
C PHE A 52 -15.34 3.53 -6.25
N TRP A 53 -14.47 3.07 -5.34
CA TRP A 53 -14.76 1.91 -4.50
C TRP A 53 -15.84 2.18 -3.46
N THR A 54 -15.96 3.41 -2.96
CA THR A 54 -17.05 3.80 -2.06
C THR A 54 -18.40 3.74 -2.77
N ASP A 55 -18.48 4.21 -4.01
CA ASP A 55 -19.72 4.26 -4.79
C ASP A 55 -20.13 2.90 -5.38
N ASN A 56 -19.16 2.02 -5.68
CA ASN A 56 -19.39 0.79 -6.45
C ASN A 56 -19.08 -0.52 -5.69
N GLY A 57 -18.43 -0.45 -4.53
CA GLY A 57 -17.86 -1.61 -3.84
C GLY A 57 -18.87 -2.71 -3.54
N GLU A 58 -20.01 -2.36 -2.94
CA GLU A 58 -21.06 -3.32 -2.56
C GLU A 58 -21.62 -4.07 -3.78
N SER A 59 -21.92 -3.34 -4.87
CA SER A 59 -22.42 -3.95 -6.10
C SER A 59 -21.40 -4.90 -6.74
N LEU A 60 -20.12 -4.53 -6.74
CA LEU A 60 -19.05 -5.36 -7.26
C LEU A 60 -18.84 -6.62 -6.41
N GLU A 61 -18.92 -6.50 -5.09
CA GLU A 61 -18.80 -7.63 -4.16
C GLU A 61 -19.93 -8.65 -4.33
N GLN A 62 -21.19 -8.19 -4.47
CA GLN A 62 -22.33 -9.06 -4.76
C GLN A 62 -22.14 -9.82 -6.07
N ARG A 63 -21.68 -9.13 -7.12
CA ARG A 63 -21.40 -9.74 -8.44
C ARG A 63 -20.28 -10.77 -8.36
N PHE A 64 -19.21 -10.47 -7.63
CA PHE A 64 -18.10 -11.39 -7.43
C PHE A 64 -18.55 -12.65 -6.67
N THR A 65 -19.31 -12.49 -5.59
CA THR A 65 -19.83 -13.61 -4.80
C THR A 65 -20.74 -14.51 -5.63
N ALA A 66 -21.64 -13.93 -6.43
CA ALA A 66 -22.52 -14.69 -7.31
C ALA A 66 -21.77 -15.44 -8.42
N TRP A 67 -20.62 -14.92 -8.86
CA TRP A 67 -19.74 -15.61 -9.80
C TRP A 67 -18.97 -16.75 -9.13
N ALA A 68 -18.37 -16.51 -7.97
CA ALA A 68 -17.52 -17.48 -7.25
C ALA A 68 -18.30 -18.67 -6.67
N ALA A 69 -19.60 -18.51 -6.43
CA ALA A 69 -20.48 -19.58 -5.96
C ALA A 69 -20.93 -20.56 -7.07
N LYS A 70 -20.51 -20.35 -8.32
CA LYS A 70 -20.73 -21.27 -9.45
C LYS A 70 -19.54 -22.18 -9.66
#